data_AF-A0A7L3B7W4-F1
#
_entry.id   AF-A0A7L3B7W4-F1
#
_cell.length_a   1.000
_cell.length_b   1.000
_cell.length_c   1.000
_cell.angle_alpha   90.00
_cell.angle_beta   90.00
_cell.angle_gamma   90.00
#
_symmetry.space_group_name_H-M   'P 1'
#
loop_
_entity.id
_entity.type
_entity.pdbx_description
1 polymer ?
#
loop_
_entity_poly.entity_id
_entity_poly.type
_entity_poly.pdbx_seq_one_letter_code
_entity_poly.pdbx_strand_id
1 'polypeptide(L)'
;RMQRRLNRSLNSFHDHKLLALVDMSGFDPREVTVTVKGRKVKVFAEHEEERTTVRGKEYSYRSITRETSVPPGVSEGEVTYSL
;
A
#
# COMPACT_ATOMS: atom_id res chain seq x y z
N ARG A 1 6.76 17.64 16.26
CA ARG A 1 5.55 18.04 15.51
C ARG A 1 5.10 16.80 14.72
N MET A 2 4.15 16.02 15.27
CA MET A 2 3.74 14.73 14.69
C MET A 2 2.77 14.98 13.54
N GLN A 3 3.24 14.89 12.29
CA GLN A 3 2.37 14.90 11.12
C GLN A 3 1.57 13.60 11.11
N ARG A 4 0.37 13.63 11.69
CA ARG A 4 -0.65 12.61 11.43
C ARG A 4 -0.98 12.73 9.94
N ARG A 5 -0.37 11.88 9.11
CA ARG A 5 -0.84 11.65 7.75
C ARG A 5 -2.28 11.20 7.89
N LEU A 6 -3.21 12.10 7.55
CA LEU A 6 -4.61 11.78 7.46
C LEU A 6 -4.71 10.66 6.44
N ASN A 7 -5.06 9.46 6.89
CA ASN A 7 -5.57 8.41 6.03
C ASN A 7 -6.88 8.94 5.45
N ARG A 8 -6.78 9.76 4.41
CA ARG A 8 -7.91 10.25 3.64
C ARG A 8 -8.40 9.05 2.86
N SER A 9 -9.23 8.20 3.47
CA SER A 9 -10.13 7.35 2.72
C SER A 9 -11.02 8.30 1.94
N LEU A 10 -10.67 8.51 0.67
CA LEU A 10 -11.49 9.22 -0.30
C LEU A 10 -12.75 8.38 -0.53
N ASN A 11 -13.68 8.45 0.41
CA ASN A 11 -15.01 7.84 0.33
C ASN A 11 -15.89 8.65 -0.63
N SER A 12 -15.49 8.76 -1.90
CA SER A 12 -16.39 9.22 -2.96
C SER A 12 -15.91 8.78 -4.35
N PHE A 13 -15.67 7.48 -4.54
CA PHE A 13 -15.85 6.89 -5.86
C PHE A 13 -17.24 6.26 -5.86
N HIS A 14 -18.18 6.90 -6.57
CA HIS A 14 -19.59 6.49 -6.67
C HIS A 14 -19.80 5.19 -7.48
N ASP A 15 -18.77 4.36 -7.59
CA ASP A 15 -18.83 3.06 -8.22
C ASP A 15 -18.51 2.04 -7.12
N HIS A 16 -19.46 1.15 -6.81
CA HIS A 16 -19.36 0.15 -5.74
C HIS A 16 -18.24 -0.90 -5.96
N LYS A 17 -17.32 -0.63 -6.89
CA LYS A 17 -16.26 -1.51 -7.37
C LYS A 17 -14.87 -1.15 -6.83
N LEU A 18 -14.65 0.09 -6.38
CA LEU A 18 -13.33 0.49 -5.87
C LEU A 18 -13.23 0.31 -4.35
N LEU A 19 -12.37 -0.61 -3.91
CA LEU A 19 -12.16 -0.90 -2.49
C LEU A 19 -11.20 0.09 -1.81
N ALA A 20 -10.08 0.42 -2.47
CA ALA A 20 -9.06 1.29 -1.92
C ALA A 20 -8.21 1.93 -3.02
N LEU A 21 -7.74 3.14 -2.74
CA LEU A 21 -6.64 3.78 -3.46
C LEU A 21 -5.50 3.98 -2.46
N VAL A 22 -4.31 3.45 -2.76
CA VAL A 22 -3.16 3.52 -1.87
C VAL A 22 -2.02 4.25 -2.59
N ASP A 23 -1.52 5.32 -1.96
CA ASP A 23 -0.36 6.05 -2.46
C ASP A 23 0.92 5.24 -2.17
N MET A 24 1.49 4.67 -3.23
CA MET A 24 2.72 3.89 -3.20
C MET A 24 3.92 4.68 -3.74
N SER A 25 3.81 6.02 -3.79
CA SER A 25 4.88 6.89 -4.29
C SER A 25 6.21 6.61 -3.61
N GLY A 26 7.21 6.32 -4.43
CA GLY A 26 8.57 6.06 -3.99
C GLY A 26 8.90 4.59 -3.78
N PHE A 27 7.96 3.65 -3.82
CA PHE A 27 8.29 2.22 -3.86
C PHE A 27 8.41 1.74 -5.31
N ASP A 28 9.32 0.81 -5.59
CA ASP A 28 9.31 0.10 -6.88
C ASP A 28 8.08 -0.82 -6.92
N PRO A 29 7.31 -0.89 -8.02
CA PRO A 29 6.18 -1.83 -8.13
C PRO A 29 6.53 -3.28 -7.78
N ARG A 30 7.79 -3.71 -7.97
CA ARG A 30 8.29 -5.04 -7.61
C ARG A 30 8.43 -5.26 -6.11
N GLU A 31 8.54 -4.18 -5.33
CA GLU A 31 8.58 -4.20 -3.86
C GLU A 31 7.17 -4.23 -3.26
N VAL A 32 6.13 -4.06 -4.08
CA VAL A 32 4.74 -4.04 -3.63
C VAL A 32 4.16 -5.46 -3.67
N THR A 33 3.65 -5.90 -2.52
CA THR A 33 2.91 -7.14 -2.36
C THR A 33 1.45 -6.84 -2.04
N VAL A 34 0.54 -7.41 -2.82
CA VAL A 34 -0.90 -7.38 -2.55
C VAL A 34 -1.37 -8.79 -2.21
N THR A 35 -1.96 -8.97 -1.02
CA THR A 35 -2.55 -10.25 -0.59
C THR A 35 -4.04 -10.08 -0.38
N VAL A 36 -4.83 -10.97 -0.96
CA VAL A 36 -6.26 -11.10 -0.69
C VAL A 36 -6.48 -12.42 0.06
N LYS A 37 -6.85 -12.33 1.33
CA LYS A 37 -7.08 -13.51 2.19
C LYS A 37 -7.91 -13.16 3.41
N GLY A 38 -8.82 -14.05 3.80
CA GLY A 38 -9.62 -13.88 5.02
C GLY A 38 -10.53 -12.66 4.96
N ARG A 39 -11.11 -12.39 3.79
CA ARG A 39 -11.95 -11.22 3.48
C ARG A 39 -11.25 -9.87 3.69
N LYS A 40 -9.93 -9.85 3.53
CA LYS A 40 -9.11 -8.65 3.60
C LYS A 40 -8.19 -8.55 2.39
N VAL A 41 -8.00 -7.33 1.93
CA VAL A 41 -6.94 -6.92 1.03
C VAL A 41 -5.85 -6.26 1.86
N LYS A 42 -4.63 -6.80 1.82
CA LYS A 42 -3.43 -6.22 2.44
C LYS A 42 -2.49 -5.76 1.33
N VAL A 43 -2.16 -4.48 1.33
CA VAL A 43 -1.11 -3.89 0.49
C VAL A 43 0.11 -3.65 1.38
N PHE A 44 1.25 -4.20 0.99
CA PHE A 44 2.51 -4.08 1.70
C PHE A 44 3.60 -3.66 0.72
N ALA A 45 4.50 -2.77 1.14
CA ALA A 45 5.76 -2.56 0.44
C ALA A 45 6.87 -2.25 1.42
N GLU A 46 8.08 -2.64 1.04
CA GLU A 46 9.30 -2.52 1.82
C GLU A 46 10.44 -2.16 0.87
N HIS A 47 11.19 -1.13 1.23
CA HIS A 47 12.30 -0.62 0.43
C HIS A 47 13.51 -0.41 1.33
N GLU A 48 14.64 -0.97 0.91
CA GLU A 48 15.94 -0.79 1.52
C GLU A 48 16.90 -0.24 0.47
N GLU A 49 17.65 0.79 0.84
CA GLU A 49 18.65 1.39 -0.04
C GLU A 49 19.93 1.70 0.73
N GLU A 50 21.07 1.27 0.17
CA GLU A 50 22.40 1.69 0.58
C GLU A 50 22.91 2.74 -0.43
N ARG A 51 23.33 3.90 0.08
CA ARG A 51 23.96 4.95 -0.72
C ARG A 51 25.36 5.23 -0.22
N THR A 52 26.33 5.26 -1.12
CA THR A 52 27.68 5.75 -0.79
C THR A 52 27.74 7.26 -0.98
N THR A 53 28.02 8.00 0.09
CA THR A 53 28.21 9.45 0.09
C THR A 53 29.65 9.82 0.39
N VAL A 54 30.00 11.11 0.24
CA VAL A 54 31.32 11.63 0.63
C VAL A 54 31.63 11.45 2.13
N ARG A 55 30.63 11.16 2.96
CA ARG A 55 30.75 10.93 4.40
C ARG A 55 30.77 9.44 4.79
N GLY A 56 30.57 8.53 3.84
CA GLY A 56 30.52 7.09 4.08
C GLY A 56 29.26 6.43 3.51
N LYS A 57 28.95 5.22 3.98
CA LYS A 57 27.73 4.50 3.59
C LYS A 57 26.54 4.96 4.43
N GLU A 58 25.45 5.30 3.76
CA GLU A 58 24.16 5.61 4.37
C GLU A 58 23.16 4.51 4.04
N TYR A 59 22.43 4.06 5.05
CA TYR A 59 21.39 3.03 4.93
C TYR A 59 20.03 3.67 5.18
N SER A 60 19.08 3.41 4.30
CA SER A 60 17.70 3.85 4.48
C SER A 60 16.74 2.70 4.31
N TYR A 61 15.75 2.66 5.19
CA TYR A 61 14.70 1.65 5.20
C TYR A 61 13.35 2.34 5.34
N ARG A 62 12.36 1.90 4.55
CA ARG A 62 10.96 2.32 4.71
C ARG A 62 10.03 1.17 4.37
N SER A 63 8.88 1.13 5.05
CA SER A 63 7.80 0.21 4.74
C SER A 63 6.44 0.85 4.93
N ILE A 64 5.44 0.30 4.24
CA ILE A 64 4.04 0.67 4.35
C ILE A 64 3.18 -0.59 4.40
N THR A 65 2.17 -0.59 5.26
CA THR A 65 1.13 -1.61 5.30
C THR A 65 -0.24 -0.95 5.32
N ARG A 66 -1.14 -1.39 4.44
CA ARG A 66 -2.53 -0.97 4.42
C ARG A 66 -3.45 -2.18 4.33
N GLU A 67 -4.48 -2.22 5.17
CA GLU A 67 -5.52 -3.25 5.11
C GLU A 67 -6.88 -2.63 4.78
N THR A 68 -7.69 -3.34 4.01
CA THR A 68 -9.09 -2.98 3.71
C THR A 68 -9.93 -4.24 3.62
N SER A 69 -11.14 -4.19 4.16
CA SER A 69 -12.05 -5.34 4.16
C SER A 69 -12.74 -5.50 2.81
N VAL A 70 -12.92 -6.74 2.37
CA VAL A 70 -13.71 -7.08 1.19
C VAL A 70 -15.21 -7.02 1.55
N PRO A 71 -16.04 -6.29 0.78
CA PRO A 71 -17.47 -6.19 1.03
C PRO A 71 -18.19 -7.55 1.10
N PRO A 72 -19.30 -7.66 1.84
CA PRO A 72 -20.19 -8.81 1.76
C PRO A 72 -20.65 -9.10 0.33
N GLY A 73 -20.69 -10.38 -0.04
CA GLY A 73 -21.15 -10.81 -1.36
C GLY A 73 -20.09 -10.79 -2.47
N VAL A 74 -18.91 -10.25 -2.22
CA VAL A 74 -17.77 -10.29 -3.16
C VAL A 74 -16.82 -11.42 -2.76
N SER A 75 -16.49 -12.29 -3.72
CA SER A 75 -15.52 -13.37 -3.49
C SER A 75 -14.08 -12.85 -3.54
N GLU A 76 -13.15 -13.52 -2.86
CA GLU A 76 -11.74 -13.10 -2.87
C GLU A 76 -11.11 -13.13 -4.27
N GLY A 77 -11.57 -14.05 -5.14
CA GLY A 77 -11.09 -14.17 -6.53
C GLY A 77 -11.60 -13.09 -7.47
N GLU A 78 -12.64 -12.34 -7.08
CA GLU A 78 -13.15 -11.18 -7.85
C GLU A 78 -12.35 -9.91 -7.58
N VAL A 79 -11.50 -9.89 -6.54
CA VAL A 79 -10.68 -8.73 -6.21
C VAL A 79 -9.51 -8.63 -7.19
N THR A 80 -9.52 -7.57 -7.99
CA THR A 80 -8.42 -7.22 -8.89
C THR A 80 -7.64 -6.03 -8.36
N TYR A 81 -6.37 -5.92 -8.75
CA TYR A 81 -5.53 -4.76 -8.45
C TYR A 81 -4.68 -4.38 -9.66
N SER A 82 -4.23 -3.14 -9.68
CA SER A 82 -3.29 -2.59 -10.66
C SER A 82 -2.32 -1.66 -9.94
N LEU A 83 -1.06 -1.69 -10.34
CA LEU A 83 0.02 -0.86 -9.82
C LEU A 83 0.46 0.16 -10.88
#